data_AF-A0A1H6XZS5-F1
#
_entry.id   AF-A0A1H6XZS5-F1
#
_cell.length_a   1.000
_cell.length_b   1.000
_cell.length_c   1.000
_cell.angle_alpha   90.00
_cell.angle_beta   90.00
_cell.angle_gamma   90.00
#
_symmetry.space_group_name_H-M   'P 1'
#
loop_
_entity.id
_entity.type
_entity.pdbx_description
1 polymer ?
#
loop_
_entity_poly.entity_id
_entity_poly.type
_entity_poly.pdbx_seq_one_letter_code
_entity_poly.pdbx_strand_id
1 'polypeptide(L)'
;MGWFTDRSKSWEIKETVLLLGVIGIVSFLSLGVLTPFAVFFFGNRVRISHWLKVSFFISSIYLVFLILALFVFVAGENPVSILTLNYISFYIYVVYLSIYTPEYLQRLDLKNYINLEKNKEYSYHTIIKQMHDVRSDISNKTSFITNLNRFKRSIVSQCMIIEINEILRLIEVIGVNNLNVTEVILERHVSTIENVLTQYIELTTNYHQSKEVLDSIAKLEELIKYARIALENELSMIIESQVLSVDGEASVYLSVLKGRGFV
;
A
#
# COMPACT_ATOMS: atom_id res chain seq x y z
N MET A 1 3.18 -3.46 18.65
CA MET A 1 3.06 -4.16 17.35
C MET A 1 2.81 -5.63 17.59
N GLY A 2 2.19 -6.30 16.61
CA GLY A 2 1.96 -7.74 16.58
C GLY A 2 3.25 -8.51 16.36
N TRP A 3 3.15 -9.83 16.31
CA TRP A 3 4.29 -10.70 15.98
C TRP A 3 4.48 -10.84 14.47
N PHE A 4 3.40 -10.82 13.69
CA PHE A 4 3.45 -11.07 12.24
C PHE A 4 2.95 -9.90 11.41
N THR A 5 2.20 -8.99 12.03
CA THR A 5 1.57 -7.82 11.41
C THR A 5 1.75 -6.56 12.27
N ASP A 6 1.52 -5.39 11.68
CA ASP A 6 1.55 -4.10 12.40
C ASP A 6 0.32 -3.87 13.30
N ARG A 7 -0.62 -4.82 13.32
CA ARG A 7 -1.83 -4.81 14.18
C ARG A 7 -1.50 -5.09 15.65
N SER A 8 -2.52 -5.00 16.51
CA SER A 8 -2.37 -5.35 17.93
C SER A 8 -2.27 -6.87 18.12
N LYS A 9 -1.52 -7.31 19.14
CA LYS A 9 -1.43 -8.74 19.51
C LYS A 9 -2.80 -9.37 19.81
N SER A 10 -3.73 -8.60 20.36
CA SER A 10 -5.10 -9.03 20.62
C SER A 10 -5.86 -9.41 19.34
N TRP A 11 -5.61 -8.70 18.24
CA TRP A 11 -6.22 -8.98 16.96
C TRP A 11 -5.66 -10.28 16.35
N GLU A 12 -4.33 -10.45 16.37
CA GLU A 12 -3.68 -11.66 15.86
C GLU A 12 -4.15 -12.92 16.60
N ILE A 13 -4.24 -12.84 17.94
CA ILE A 13 -4.72 -13.96 18.77
C ILE A 13 -6.20 -14.26 18.44
N LYS A 14 -7.04 -13.23 18.31
CA LYS A 14 -8.46 -13.40 18.01
C LYS A 14 -8.67 -14.11 16.66
N GLU A 15 -8.01 -13.66 15.60
CA GLU A 15 -8.17 -14.28 14.28
C GLU A 15 -7.53 -15.67 14.20
N THR A 16 -6.42 -15.91 14.91
CA THR A 16 -5.79 -17.24 15.02
C THR A 16 -6.71 -18.24 15.74
N VAL A 17 -7.28 -17.84 16.87
CA VAL A 17 -8.23 -18.67 17.63
C VAL A 17 -9.49 -18.93 16.81
N LEU A 18 -9.97 -17.94 16.06
CA LEU A 18 -11.12 -18.13 15.16
C LEU A 18 -10.80 -19.16 14.08
N LEU A 19 -9.66 -19.02 13.40
CA LEU A 19 -9.24 -19.95 12.35
C LEU A 19 -9.06 -21.37 12.88
N LEU A 20 -8.20 -21.56 13.89
CA LEU A 20 -7.89 -22.88 14.44
C LEU A 20 -9.08 -23.49 15.19
N GLY A 21 -9.85 -22.67 15.90
CA GLY A 21 -11.04 -23.10 16.63
C GLY A 21 -12.13 -23.60 15.70
N VAL A 22 -12.48 -22.84 14.66
CA VAL A 22 -13.50 -23.28 13.68
C VAL A 22 -13.04 -24.53 12.95
N ILE A 23 -11.79 -24.60 12.53
CA ILE A 23 -11.27 -25.77 11.81
C ILE A 23 -11.19 -26.99 12.73
N GLY A 24 -10.79 -26.79 13.98
CA GLY A 24 -10.78 -27.84 14.99
C GLY A 24 -12.18 -28.39 15.28
N ILE A 25 -13.17 -27.51 15.49
CA ILE A 25 -14.56 -27.90 15.73
C ILE A 25 -15.13 -28.65 14.52
N VAL A 26 -14.95 -28.13 13.31
CA VAL A 26 -15.45 -28.76 12.09
C VAL A 26 -14.77 -30.10 11.85
N SER A 27 -13.45 -30.17 12.05
CA SER A 27 -12.70 -31.42 11.87
C SER A 27 -13.17 -32.48 12.87
N PHE A 28 -13.31 -32.14 14.15
CA PHE A 28 -13.74 -33.09 15.16
C PHE A 28 -15.19 -33.58 14.97
N LEU A 29 -16.12 -32.68 14.67
CA LEU A 29 -17.55 -33.01 14.51
C LEU A 29 -17.86 -33.72 13.20
N SER A 30 -17.17 -33.37 12.11
CA SER A 30 -17.40 -33.97 10.79
C SER A 30 -16.59 -35.23 10.53
N LEU A 31 -15.92 -35.77 11.57
CA LEU A 31 -14.94 -36.84 11.43
C LEU A 31 -13.93 -36.50 10.33
N GLY A 32 -13.42 -35.27 10.27
CA GLY A 32 -12.44 -34.83 9.28
C GLY A 32 -12.95 -34.60 7.85
N VAL A 33 -14.13 -35.14 7.48
CA VAL A 33 -14.61 -35.16 6.09
C VAL A 33 -14.96 -33.78 5.56
N LEU A 34 -15.56 -32.92 6.40
CA LEU A 34 -15.97 -31.57 5.98
C LEU A 34 -14.89 -30.50 6.19
N THR A 35 -13.75 -30.87 6.78
CA THR A 35 -12.64 -29.95 7.05
C THR A 35 -12.14 -29.21 5.79
N PRO A 36 -12.02 -29.84 4.60
CA PRO A 36 -11.61 -29.13 3.39
C PRO A 36 -12.53 -27.96 3.00
N PHE A 37 -13.83 -28.04 3.31
CA PHE A 37 -14.77 -26.95 3.06
C PHE A 37 -14.57 -25.78 4.02
N ALA A 38 -14.26 -26.05 5.30
CA ALA A 38 -13.88 -25.00 6.24
C ALA A 38 -12.58 -24.33 5.80
N VAL A 39 -11.57 -25.12 5.40
CA VAL A 39 -10.31 -24.58 4.85
C VAL A 39 -10.54 -23.80 3.56
N PHE A 40 -11.49 -24.22 2.72
CA PHE A 40 -11.89 -23.45 1.53
C PHE A 40 -12.43 -22.07 1.88
N PHE A 41 -13.31 -21.98 2.88
CA PHE A 41 -13.89 -20.71 3.29
C PHE A 41 -12.80 -19.71 3.73
N PHE A 42 -11.88 -20.15 4.59
CA PHE A 42 -10.76 -19.32 5.06
C PHE A 42 -9.74 -19.04 3.95
N GLY A 43 -9.40 -20.04 3.14
CA GLY A 43 -8.50 -19.90 2.00
C GLY A 43 -9.04 -18.92 0.95
N ASN A 44 -10.34 -18.94 0.68
CA ASN A 44 -10.97 -18.02 -0.27
C ASN A 44 -11.07 -16.59 0.28
N ARG A 45 -11.29 -16.44 1.61
CA ARG A 45 -11.25 -15.12 2.27
C ARG A 45 -9.91 -14.42 2.05
N VAL A 46 -8.83 -15.18 1.93
CA VAL A 46 -7.43 -14.72 1.87
C VAL A 46 -6.76 -15.00 0.50
N ARG A 47 -7.52 -15.56 -0.45
CA ARG A 47 -7.10 -15.92 -1.83
C ARG A 47 -5.88 -16.86 -1.91
N ILE A 48 -5.73 -17.79 -0.95
CA ILE A 48 -4.70 -18.85 -0.96
C ILE A 48 -5.28 -20.12 -1.60
N SER A 49 -4.69 -20.62 -2.69
CA SER A 49 -5.19 -21.83 -3.37
C SER A 49 -4.51 -23.13 -2.94
N HIS A 50 -3.26 -23.10 -2.48
CA HIS A 50 -2.54 -24.33 -2.13
C HIS A 50 -3.13 -25.03 -0.90
N TRP A 51 -3.75 -24.27 0.02
CA TRP A 51 -4.48 -24.82 1.17
C TRP A 51 -5.59 -25.79 0.76
N LEU A 52 -6.25 -25.53 -0.37
CA LEU A 52 -7.26 -26.44 -0.90
C LEU A 52 -6.66 -27.75 -1.35
N LYS A 53 -5.62 -27.68 -2.19
CA LYS A 53 -4.97 -28.87 -2.75
C LYS A 53 -4.50 -29.80 -1.64
N VAL A 54 -3.84 -29.24 -0.63
CA VAL A 54 -3.34 -30.00 0.51
C VAL A 54 -4.47 -30.53 1.38
N SER A 55 -5.51 -29.74 1.64
CA SER A 55 -6.64 -30.19 2.46
C SER A 55 -7.45 -31.31 1.82
N PHE A 56 -7.66 -31.26 0.49
CA PHE A 56 -8.28 -32.34 -0.26
C PHE A 56 -7.41 -33.60 -0.29
N PHE A 57 -6.09 -33.45 -0.40
CA PHE A 57 -5.15 -34.58 -0.33
C PHE A 57 -5.19 -35.27 1.04
N ILE A 58 -5.12 -34.50 2.13
CA ILE A 58 -5.25 -35.02 3.51
C ILE A 58 -6.60 -35.71 3.69
N SER A 59 -7.68 -35.09 3.23
CA SER A 59 -9.03 -35.65 3.32
C SER A 59 -9.16 -36.95 2.53
N SER A 60 -8.59 -37.05 1.32
CA SER A 60 -8.64 -38.25 0.51
C SER A 60 -7.92 -39.43 1.18
N ILE A 61 -6.74 -39.20 1.75
CA ILE A 61 -6.01 -40.23 2.51
C ILE A 61 -6.83 -40.65 3.72
N TYR A 62 -7.35 -39.68 4.48
CA TYR A 62 -8.16 -39.94 5.66
C TYR A 62 -9.43 -40.75 5.33
N LEU A 63 -10.09 -40.47 4.21
CA LEU A 63 -11.30 -41.17 3.78
C LEU A 63 -11.04 -42.67 3.53
N VAL A 64 -9.88 -43.02 2.96
CA VAL A 64 -9.47 -44.43 2.79
C VAL A 64 -9.35 -45.14 4.14
N PHE A 65 -8.66 -44.50 5.11
CA PHE A 65 -8.54 -45.07 6.46
C PHE A 65 -9.87 -45.12 7.20
N LEU A 66 -10.76 -44.15 6.98
CA LEU A 66 -12.10 -44.14 7.55
C LEU A 66 -12.93 -45.32 7.03
N ILE A 67 -12.89 -45.60 5.72
CA ILE A 67 -13.59 -46.75 5.12
C ILE A 67 -13.08 -48.06 5.73
N LEU A 68 -11.75 -48.21 5.86
CA LEU A 68 -11.16 -49.39 6.49
C LEU A 68 -11.58 -49.53 7.95
N ALA A 69 -11.55 -48.43 8.72
CA ALA A 69 -11.98 -48.43 10.12
C ALA A 69 -13.48 -48.75 10.27
N LEU A 70 -14.32 -48.26 9.37
CA LEU A 70 -15.76 -48.58 9.33
C LEU A 70 -15.99 -50.07 8.99
N PHE A 71 -15.23 -50.63 8.06
CA PHE A 71 -15.32 -52.06 7.73
C PHE A 71 -14.96 -52.94 8.94
N VAL A 72 -13.89 -52.58 9.65
CA VAL A 72 -13.45 -53.27 10.87
C VAL A 72 -14.48 -53.12 12.00
N PHE A 73 -15.09 -51.95 12.15
CA PHE A 73 -16.15 -51.72 13.12
C PHE A 73 -17.40 -52.57 12.82
N VAL A 74 -17.81 -52.67 11.56
CA VAL A 74 -18.92 -53.55 11.14
C VAL A 74 -18.60 -55.03 11.39
N ALA A 75 -17.31 -55.42 11.34
CA ALA A 75 -16.86 -56.76 11.68
C ALA A 75 -16.89 -57.08 13.19
N GLY A 76 -17.31 -56.14 14.05
CA GLY A 76 -17.57 -56.37 15.47
C GLY A 76 -16.47 -55.88 16.42
N GLU A 77 -15.46 -55.17 15.90
CA GLU A 77 -14.38 -54.59 16.70
C GLU A 77 -14.80 -53.29 17.42
N ASN A 78 -14.05 -52.92 18.46
CA ASN A 78 -14.35 -51.77 19.33
C ASN A 78 -14.25 -50.41 18.57
N PRO A 79 -15.19 -49.46 18.76
CA PRO A 79 -15.18 -48.13 18.12
C PRO A 79 -13.96 -47.24 18.42
N VAL A 80 -13.07 -47.64 19.33
CA VAL A 80 -11.84 -46.91 19.67
C VAL A 80 -10.98 -46.58 18.43
N SER A 81 -10.97 -47.45 17.42
CA SER A 81 -10.22 -47.22 16.17
C SER A 81 -10.70 -45.98 15.41
N ILE A 82 -12.02 -45.78 15.31
CA ILE A 82 -12.64 -44.62 14.65
C ILE A 82 -12.35 -43.34 15.42
N LEU A 83 -12.47 -43.38 16.76
CA LEU A 83 -12.18 -42.23 17.62
C LEU A 83 -10.71 -41.81 17.52
N THR A 84 -9.79 -42.79 17.54
CA THR A 84 -8.35 -42.54 17.39
C THR A 84 -8.03 -41.92 16.04
N LEU A 85 -8.65 -42.42 14.97
CA LEU A 85 -8.49 -41.88 13.63
C LEU A 85 -9.01 -40.44 13.52
N ASN A 86 -10.14 -40.12 14.15
CA ASN A 86 -10.68 -38.76 14.21
C ASN A 86 -9.71 -37.79 14.93
N TYR A 87 -9.15 -38.21 16.07
CA TYR A 87 -8.14 -37.41 16.78
C TYR A 87 -6.89 -37.14 15.94
N ILE A 88 -6.41 -38.14 15.20
CA ILE A 88 -5.27 -37.99 14.28
C ILE A 88 -5.60 -36.97 13.18
N SER A 89 -6.80 -37.05 12.60
CA SER A 89 -7.25 -36.11 11.57
C SER A 89 -7.32 -34.67 12.08
N PHE A 90 -7.97 -34.47 13.22
CA PHE A 90 -8.04 -33.19 13.91
C PHE A 90 -6.63 -32.62 14.14
N TYR A 91 -5.72 -33.45 14.67
CA TYR A 91 -4.35 -33.04 14.97
C TYR A 91 -3.60 -32.61 13.71
N ILE A 92 -3.67 -33.40 12.63
CA ILE A 92 -3.00 -33.09 11.36
C ILE A 92 -3.48 -31.74 10.81
N TYR A 93 -4.79 -31.48 10.80
CA TYR A 93 -5.34 -30.22 10.29
C TYR A 93 -4.92 -29.02 11.14
N VAL A 94 -5.00 -29.13 12.47
CA VAL A 94 -4.60 -28.06 13.38
C VAL A 94 -3.11 -27.75 13.25
N VAL A 95 -2.25 -28.76 13.23
CA VAL A 95 -0.79 -28.58 13.07
C VAL A 95 -0.47 -27.97 11.72
N TYR A 96 -1.04 -28.50 10.63
CA TYR A 96 -0.81 -27.99 9.29
C TYR A 96 -1.14 -26.49 9.20
N LEU A 97 -2.32 -26.07 9.67
CA LEU A 97 -2.71 -24.66 9.60
C LEU A 97 -2.00 -23.76 10.60
N SER A 98 -1.55 -24.30 11.73
CA SER A 98 -0.71 -23.55 12.68
C SER A 98 0.60 -23.10 12.01
N ILE A 99 1.17 -23.92 11.12
CA ILE A 99 2.39 -23.56 10.38
C ILE A 99 2.14 -22.39 9.42
N TYR A 100 0.97 -22.33 8.77
CA TYR A 100 0.61 -21.28 7.82
C TYR A 100 -0.17 -20.11 8.44
N THR A 101 -0.31 -20.07 9.76
CA THR A 101 -0.99 -18.98 10.47
C THR A 101 -0.35 -17.60 10.21
N PRO A 102 0.99 -17.46 10.17
CA PRO A 102 1.62 -16.18 9.83
C PRO A 102 1.21 -15.65 8.46
N GLU A 103 1.23 -16.51 7.43
CA GLU A 103 0.85 -16.14 6.07
C GLU A 103 -0.63 -15.72 6.00
N TYR A 104 -1.49 -16.45 6.71
CA TYR A 104 -2.91 -16.13 6.81
C TYR A 104 -3.14 -14.73 7.41
N LEU A 105 -2.49 -14.43 8.53
CA LEU A 105 -2.65 -13.14 9.22
C LEU A 105 -2.13 -11.98 8.35
N GLN A 106 -0.97 -12.13 7.73
CA GLN A 106 -0.37 -11.12 6.87
C GLN A 106 -1.26 -10.78 5.67
N ARG A 107 -1.76 -11.80 4.97
CA ARG A 107 -2.66 -11.59 3.83
C ARG A 107 -4.03 -11.07 4.28
N LEU A 108 -4.54 -11.51 5.44
CA LEU A 108 -5.80 -10.99 5.98
C LEU A 108 -5.71 -9.48 6.25
N ASP A 109 -4.59 -9.00 6.76
CA ASP A 109 -4.36 -7.57 6.97
C ASP A 109 -4.16 -6.83 5.63
N LEU A 110 -3.34 -7.36 4.71
CA LEU A 110 -3.12 -6.78 3.38
C LEU A 110 -4.40 -6.63 2.56
N LYS A 111 -5.38 -7.51 2.75
CA LYS A 111 -6.69 -7.43 2.08
C LYS A 111 -7.41 -6.10 2.32
N ASN A 112 -7.16 -5.45 3.45
CA ASN A 112 -7.78 -4.15 3.76
C ASN A 112 -7.17 -3.01 2.94
N TYR A 113 -6.01 -3.23 2.33
CA TYR A 113 -5.24 -2.21 1.64
C TYR A 113 -5.13 -2.46 0.13
N ILE A 114 -5.05 -3.73 -0.29
CA ILE A 114 -4.86 -4.11 -1.69
C ILE A 114 -5.82 -5.22 -2.12
N ASN A 115 -6.16 -5.23 -3.41
CA ASN A 115 -6.83 -6.35 -4.04
C ASN A 115 -5.84 -7.50 -4.24
N LEU A 116 -5.85 -8.46 -3.32
CA LEU A 116 -5.02 -9.66 -3.40
C LEU A 116 -5.35 -10.47 -4.66
N GLU A 117 -4.37 -10.98 -5.38
CA GLU A 117 -4.54 -11.93 -6.46
C GLU A 117 -4.31 -13.36 -5.96
N LYS A 118 -4.94 -14.33 -6.63
CA LYS A 118 -4.72 -15.76 -6.31
C LYS A 118 -3.32 -16.15 -6.76
N ASN A 119 -2.63 -16.94 -5.94
CA ASN A 119 -1.31 -17.55 -6.25
C ASN A 119 -0.15 -16.57 -6.44
N LYS A 120 -0.29 -15.30 -6.03
CA LYS A 120 0.85 -14.40 -5.88
C LYS A 120 1.37 -14.46 -4.46
N GLU A 121 2.69 -14.50 -4.33
CA GLU A 121 3.39 -14.30 -3.06
C GLU A 121 3.52 -12.80 -2.81
N TYR A 122 3.19 -12.39 -1.60
CA TYR A 122 3.22 -10.99 -1.19
C TYR A 122 4.19 -10.86 -0.02
N SER A 123 5.22 -10.02 -0.19
CA SER A 123 6.07 -9.63 0.95
C SER A 123 5.34 -8.56 1.74
N TYR A 124 4.80 -8.94 2.92
CA TYR A 124 4.05 -8.05 3.80
C TYR A 124 4.81 -6.75 4.10
N HIS A 125 6.06 -6.89 4.56
CA HIS A 125 6.88 -5.73 4.94
C HIS A 125 7.22 -4.83 3.76
N THR A 126 7.44 -5.39 2.57
CA THR A 126 7.73 -4.58 1.37
C THR A 126 6.51 -3.75 0.96
N ILE A 127 5.32 -4.35 0.98
CA ILE A 127 4.09 -3.68 0.55
C ILE A 127 3.64 -2.63 1.58
N ILE A 128 3.73 -2.97 2.86
CA ILE A 128 3.42 -2.02 3.94
C ILE A 128 4.43 -0.87 3.94
N LYS A 129 5.72 -1.14 3.71
CA LYS A 129 6.73 -0.09 3.56
C LYS A 129 6.43 0.81 2.36
N GLN A 130 6.18 0.25 1.18
CA GLN A 130 5.80 1.02 -0.01
C GLN A 130 4.54 1.87 0.23
N MET A 131 3.54 1.35 0.96
CA MET A 131 2.36 2.13 1.31
C MET A 131 2.65 3.23 2.34
N HIS A 132 3.54 2.98 3.29
CA HIS A 132 4.00 3.99 4.23
C HIS A 132 4.79 5.09 3.52
N ASP A 133 5.61 4.72 2.55
CA ASP A 133 6.37 5.65 1.70
C ASP A 133 5.37 6.53 0.90
N VAL A 134 4.42 5.94 0.18
CA VAL A 134 3.36 6.68 -0.56
C VAL A 134 2.49 7.57 0.36
N ARG A 135 2.22 7.13 1.59
CA ARG A 135 1.49 7.95 2.57
C ARG A 135 2.36 9.08 3.15
N SER A 136 3.67 8.88 3.20
CA SER A 136 4.65 9.93 3.53
C SER A 136 4.84 10.92 2.38
N ASP A 137 4.56 10.52 1.13
CA ASP A 137 4.62 11.44 -0.02
C ASP A 137 3.46 12.47 -0.01
N ILE A 138 2.29 12.09 0.50
CA ILE A 138 1.22 13.05 0.85
C ILE A 138 1.69 14.02 1.95
N SER A 139 2.54 13.55 2.88
CA SER A 139 3.15 14.39 3.91
C SER A 139 4.21 15.34 3.34
N ASN A 140 4.91 15.00 2.25
CA ASN A 140 5.94 15.87 1.66
C ASN A 140 5.37 17.18 1.11
N LYS A 141 4.25 17.13 0.38
CA LYS A 141 3.57 18.36 -0.09
C LYS A 141 3.12 19.24 1.08
N THR A 142 2.46 18.66 2.08
CA THR A 142 1.96 19.41 3.24
C THR A 142 3.10 19.95 4.10
N SER A 143 4.19 19.18 4.26
CA SER A 143 5.40 19.61 4.96
C SER A 143 6.07 20.77 4.24
N PHE A 144 6.24 20.68 2.92
CA PHE A 144 6.83 21.76 2.13
C PHE A 144 6.00 23.04 2.18
N ILE A 145 4.66 22.94 2.02
CA ILE A 145 3.76 24.10 2.17
C ILE A 145 3.89 24.70 3.57
N THR A 146 4.01 23.87 4.60
CA THR A 146 4.18 24.32 5.99
C THR A 146 5.52 25.04 6.19
N ASN A 147 6.61 24.51 5.61
CA ASN A 147 7.95 25.09 5.67
C ASN A 147 8.02 26.42 4.90
N LEU A 148 7.45 26.50 3.70
CA LEU A 148 7.35 27.76 2.95
C LEU A 148 6.55 28.82 3.72
N ASN A 149 5.43 28.44 4.34
CA ASN A 149 4.67 29.35 5.20
C ASN A 149 5.45 29.80 6.44
N ARG A 150 6.31 28.92 6.98
CA ARG A 150 7.23 29.27 8.08
C ARG A 150 8.28 30.27 7.60
N PHE A 151 8.95 30.01 6.48
CA PHE A 151 9.96 30.92 5.91
C PHE A 151 9.37 32.29 5.56
N LYS A 152 8.17 32.32 4.98
CA LYS A 152 7.44 33.56 4.68
C LYS A 152 7.25 34.45 5.91
N ARG A 153 7.07 33.89 7.11
CA ARG A 153 6.94 34.68 8.35
C ARG A 153 8.25 35.30 8.83
N SER A 154 9.39 34.73 8.42
CA SER A 154 10.72 35.20 8.80
C SER A 154 11.32 36.20 7.82
N ILE A 155 10.74 36.36 6.63
CA ILE A 155 11.24 37.23 5.56
C ILE A 155 10.56 38.60 5.66
N VAL A 156 11.36 39.67 5.58
CA VAL A 156 10.87 41.07 5.59
C VAL A 156 10.70 41.65 4.17
N SER A 157 11.48 41.16 3.20
CA SER A 157 11.45 41.63 1.81
C SER A 157 10.11 41.30 1.14
N GLN A 158 9.37 42.33 0.73
CA GLN A 158 8.06 42.17 0.10
C GLN A 158 8.16 41.47 -1.27
N CYS A 159 9.25 41.71 -2.02
CA CYS A 159 9.50 41.05 -3.29
C CYS A 159 9.62 39.53 -3.10
N MET A 160 10.39 39.09 -2.10
CA MET A 160 10.55 37.67 -1.79
C MET A 160 9.24 37.00 -1.33
N ILE A 161 8.42 37.72 -0.56
CA ILE A 161 7.11 37.20 -0.14
C ILE A 161 6.20 36.96 -1.35
N ILE A 162 6.23 37.85 -2.35
CA ILE A 162 5.46 37.69 -3.59
C ILE A 162 5.92 36.44 -4.33
N GLU A 163 7.23 36.24 -4.48
CA GLU A 163 7.79 35.06 -5.15
C GLU A 163 7.39 33.75 -4.45
N ILE A 164 7.45 33.71 -3.12
CA ILE A 164 7.02 32.54 -2.33
C ILE A 164 5.51 32.28 -2.48
N ASN A 165 4.68 33.33 -2.53
CA ASN A 165 3.24 33.17 -2.73
C ASN A 165 2.91 32.59 -4.11
N GLU A 166 3.62 33.03 -5.15
CA GLU A 166 3.45 32.47 -6.49
C GLU A 166 3.92 31.01 -6.55
N ILE A 167 5.03 30.66 -5.90
CA ILE A 167 5.46 29.25 -5.77
C ILE A 167 4.38 28.40 -5.08
N LEU A 168 3.82 28.88 -3.96
CA LEU A 168 2.72 28.20 -3.26
C LEU A 168 1.51 28.00 -4.16
N ARG A 169 1.12 29.04 -4.93
CA ARG A 169 0.00 28.98 -5.87
C ARG A 169 0.25 27.95 -6.98
N LEU A 170 1.45 27.93 -7.55
CA LEU A 170 1.83 26.97 -8.59
C LEU A 170 1.75 25.53 -8.09
N ILE A 171 2.25 25.25 -6.88
CA ILE A 171 2.18 23.92 -6.26
C ILE A 171 0.73 23.49 -5.98
N GLU A 172 -0.13 24.43 -5.59
CA GLU A 172 -1.56 24.16 -5.40
C GLU A 172 -2.22 23.76 -6.72
N VAL A 173 -1.98 24.51 -7.80
CA VAL A 173 -2.52 24.24 -9.14
C VAL A 173 -2.02 22.90 -9.70
N ILE A 174 -0.72 22.61 -9.60
CA ILE A 174 -0.14 21.32 -10.02
C ILE A 174 -0.81 20.18 -9.24
N GLY A 175 -0.99 20.37 -7.93
CA GLY A 175 -1.58 19.40 -7.02
C GLY A 175 -3.06 19.07 -7.24
N VAL A 176 -3.83 19.98 -7.84
CA VAL A 176 -5.24 19.72 -8.19
C VAL A 176 -5.35 18.82 -9.42
N ASN A 177 -4.40 18.94 -10.36
CA ASN A 177 -4.51 18.31 -11.67
C ASN A 177 -3.91 16.89 -11.72
N ASN A 178 -2.83 16.60 -10.99
CA ASN A 178 -2.22 15.27 -11.02
C ASN A 178 -1.30 14.98 -9.81
N LEU A 179 -1.72 14.10 -8.89
CA LEU A 179 -0.98 13.80 -7.66
C LEU A 179 0.43 13.23 -7.92
N ASN A 180 0.58 12.32 -8.88
CA ASN A 180 1.86 11.65 -9.15
C ASN A 180 2.89 12.59 -9.81
N VAL A 181 2.43 13.50 -10.67
CA VAL A 181 3.31 14.48 -11.33
C VAL A 181 3.76 15.56 -10.34
N THR A 182 2.88 15.93 -9.41
CA THR A 182 3.20 16.86 -8.33
C THR A 182 4.39 16.38 -7.50
N GLU A 183 4.47 15.07 -7.24
CA GLU A 183 5.52 14.46 -6.43
C GLU A 183 6.90 14.58 -7.07
N VAL A 184 7.03 14.21 -8.35
CA VAL A 184 8.30 14.32 -9.09
C VAL A 184 8.80 15.76 -9.19
N ILE A 185 7.87 16.71 -9.34
CA ILE A 185 8.18 18.14 -9.38
C ILE A 185 8.65 18.62 -7.99
N LEU A 186 7.95 18.21 -6.93
CA LEU A 186 8.32 18.55 -5.57
C LEU A 186 9.71 18.00 -5.23
N GLU A 187 10.01 16.73 -5.50
CA GLU A 187 11.35 16.16 -5.24
C GLU A 187 12.47 16.94 -5.91
N ARG A 188 12.25 17.44 -7.13
CA ARG A 188 13.26 18.18 -7.91
C ARG A 188 13.54 19.58 -7.36
N HIS A 189 12.51 20.29 -6.89
CA HIS A 189 12.62 21.72 -6.57
C HIS A 189 12.60 22.03 -5.07
N VAL A 190 12.01 21.17 -4.23
CA VAL A 190 11.84 21.40 -2.78
C VAL A 190 13.17 21.65 -2.09
N SER A 191 14.13 20.73 -2.24
CA SER A 191 15.42 20.83 -1.55
C SER A 191 16.18 22.10 -1.93
N THR A 192 16.16 22.48 -3.21
CA THR A 192 16.80 23.69 -3.71
C THR A 192 16.15 24.94 -3.14
N ILE A 193 14.82 25.03 -3.17
CA ILE A 193 14.07 26.20 -2.67
C ILE A 193 14.26 26.34 -1.16
N GLU A 194 14.12 25.27 -0.37
CA GLU A 194 14.29 25.33 1.09
C GLU A 194 15.72 25.71 1.49
N ASN A 195 16.73 25.20 0.78
CA ASN A 195 18.13 25.54 1.05
C ASN A 195 18.42 27.01 0.76
N VAL A 196 17.93 27.54 -0.37
CA VAL A 196 18.10 28.95 -0.74
C VAL A 196 17.39 29.87 0.26
N LEU A 197 16.17 29.54 0.67
CA LEU A 197 15.43 30.32 1.68
C LEU A 197 16.10 30.28 3.05
N THR A 198 16.66 29.14 3.44
CA THR A 198 17.41 29.00 4.69
C THR A 198 18.65 29.90 4.68
N GLN A 199 19.44 29.86 3.61
CA GLN A 199 20.62 30.71 3.44
C GLN A 199 20.25 32.20 3.41
N TYR A 200 19.15 32.54 2.74
CA TYR A 200 18.65 33.92 2.70
C TYR A 200 18.31 34.43 4.11
N ILE A 201 17.58 33.64 4.91
CA ILE A 201 17.21 34.00 6.29
C ILE A 201 18.46 34.09 7.17
N GLU A 202 19.43 33.19 7.00
CA GLU A 202 20.67 33.20 7.75
C GLU A 202 21.48 34.48 7.48
N LEU A 203 21.69 34.83 6.20
CA LEU A 203 22.42 36.03 5.79
C LEU A 203 21.74 37.32 6.22
N THR A 204 20.41 37.36 6.19
CA THR A 204 19.64 38.55 6.58
C THR A 204 19.53 38.75 8.09
N THR A 205 19.65 37.68 8.89
CA THR A 205 19.44 37.73 10.34
C THR A 205 20.76 37.74 11.13
N ASN A 206 21.77 36.97 10.69
CA ASN A 206 22.93 36.65 11.52
C ASN A 206 24.21 37.39 11.10
N TYR A 207 24.26 38.00 9.92
CA TYR A 207 25.47 38.61 9.38
C TYR A 207 25.35 40.14 9.29
N HIS A 208 26.49 40.83 9.46
CA HIS A 208 26.55 42.27 9.25
C HIS A 208 26.38 42.59 7.77
N GLN A 209 25.61 43.65 7.45
CA GLN A 209 25.26 44.04 6.08
C GLN A 209 26.44 44.69 5.34
N SER A 210 27.47 43.90 5.07
CA SER A 210 28.56 44.26 4.17
C SER A 210 28.08 44.20 2.72
N LYS A 211 28.78 44.88 1.82
CA LYS A 211 28.47 44.87 0.39
C LYS A 211 28.44 43.46 -0.20
N GLU A 212 29.36 42.59 0.23
CA GLU A 212 29.43 41.19 -0.21
C GLU A 212 28.23 40.36 0.25
N VAL A 213 27.73 40.61 1.47
CA VAL A 213 26.52 39.96 2.01
C VAL A 213 25.28 40.43 1.25
N LEU A 214 25.16 41.73 0.96
CA LEU A 214 24.05 42.27 0.17
C LEU A 214 24.03 41.73 -1.27
N ASP A 215 25.20 41.63 -1.92
CA ASP A 215 25.31 41.04 -3.25
C ASP A 215 24.93 39.54 -3.23
N SER A 216 25.25 38.83 -2.15
CA SER A 216 24.86 37.42 -1.98
C SER A 216 23.36 37.26 -1.74
N ILE A 217 22.76 38.15 -0.95
CA ILE A 217 21.30 38.20 -0.74
C ILE A 217 20.58 38.42 -2.07
N ALA A 218 21.03 39.39 -2.88
CA ALA A 218 20.43 39.67 -4.18
C ALA A 218 20.48 38.46 -5.13
N LYS A 219 21.59 37.71 -5.13
CA LYS A 219 21.71 36.45 -5.89
C LYS A 219 20.73 35.39 -5.41
N LEU A 220 20.51 35.25 -4.10
CA LEU A 220 19.54 34.30 -3.55
C LEU A 220 18.10 34.69 -3.92
N GLU A 221 17.77 35.99 -3.92
CA GLU A 221 16.47 36.47 -4.42
C GLU A 221 16.27 36.12 -5.90
N GLU A 222 17.30 36.30 -6.71
CA GLU A 222 17.28 35.95 -8.13
C GLU A 222 17.11 34.43 -8.36
N LEU A 223 17.77 33.59 -7.55
CA LEU A 223 17.62 32.14 -7.60
C LEU A 223 16.19 31.67 -7.28
N ILE A 224 15.53 32.29 -6.30
CA ILE A 224 14.13 31.99 -5.98
C ILE A 224 13.20 32.37 -7.13
N LYS A 225 13.44 33.52 -7.76
CA LYS A 225 12.71 33.93 -8.96
C LYS A 225 12.89 32.94 -10.11
N TYR A 226 14.10 32.43 -10.33
CA TYR A 226 14.34 31.39 -11.33
C TYR A 226 13.66 30.07 -10.98
N ALA A 227 13.65 29.66 -9.71
CA ALA A 227 12.93 28.47 -9.27
C ALA A 227 11.41 28.58 -9.54
N ARG A 228 10.81 29.76 -9.32
CA ARG A 228 9.41 30.02 -9.69
C ARG A 228 9.20 29.85 -11.20
N ILE A 229 10.04 30.47 -12.03
CA ILE A 229 9.93 30.37 -13.50
C ILE A 229 10.07 28.92 -13.97
N ALA A 230 10.97 28.15 -13.36
CA ALA A 230 11.12 26.73 -13.67
C ALA A 230 9.84 25.92 -13.38
N LEU A 231 9.22 26.17 -12.22
CA LEU A 231 7.94 25.55 -11.85
C LEU A 231 6.80 25.95 -12.81
N GLU A 232 6.77 27.21 -13.26
CA GLU A 232 5.78 27.71 -14.22
C GLU A 232 5.94 27.05 -15.61
N ASN A 233 7.19 26.86 -16.05
CA ASN A 233 7.50 26.14 -17.29
C ASN A 233 7.09 24.67 -17.19
N GLU A 234 7.36 24.01 -16.07
CA GLU A 234 6.94 22.62 -15.86
C GLU A 234 5.41 22.48 -15.84
N LEU A 235 4.68 23.41 -15.21
CA LEU A 235 3.22 23.45 -15.26
C LEU A 235 2.71 23.65 -16.69
N SER A 236 3.32 24.55 -17.46
CA SER A 236 2.97 24.78 -18.87
C SER A 236 3.16 23.52 -19.71
N MET A 237 4.28 22.82 -19.53
CA MET A 237 4.54 21.54 -20.21
C MET A 237 3.51 20.47 -19.84
N ILE A 238 3.08 20.40 -18.58
CA ILE A 238 2.02 19.47 -18.17
C ILE A 238 0.72 19.78 -18.90
N ILE A 239 0.31 21.05 -18.92
CA ILE A 239 -0.92 21.47 -19.60
C ILE A 239 -0.85 21.16 -21.09
N GLU A 240 0.26 21.48 -21.76
CA GLU A 240 0.47 21.16 -23.17
C GLU A 240 0.38 19.65 -23.44
N SER A 241 1.01 18.82 -22.60
CA SER A 241 0.94 17.37 -22.73
C SER A 241 -0.49 16.82 -22.58
N GLN A 242 -1.28 17.40 -21.66
CA GLN A 242 -2.67 17.02 -21.44
C GLN A 242 -3.55 17.40 -22.63
N VAL A 243 -3.40 18.62 -23.16
CA VAL A 243 -4.14 19.07 -24.35
C VAL A 243 -3.84 18.16 -25.54
N LEU A 244 -2.56 17.86 -25.79
CA LEU A 244 -2.16 16.94 -26.87
C LEU A 244 -2.76 15.54 -26.71
N SER A 245 -2.86 15.03 -25.48
CA SER A 245 -3.48 13.72 -25.22
C SER A 245 -4.98 13.71 -25.52
N VAL A 246 -5.70 14.78 -25.15
CA VAL A 246 -7.14 14.93 -25.42
C VAL A 246 -7.40 15.09 -26.92
N ASP A 247 -6.59 15.88 -27.62
CA ASP A 247 -6.68 16.03 -29.08
C ASP A 247 -6.38 14.70 -29.80
N GLY A 248 -5.39 13.94 -29.30
CA GLY A 248 -5.10 12.59 -29.75
C GLY A 248 -6.29 11.65 -29.59
N GLU A 249 -6.89 11.60 -28.41
CA GLU A 249 -8.09 10.78 -28.15
C GLU A 249 -9.27 11.21 -29.02
N ALA A 250 -9.56 12.50 -29.11
CA ALA A 250 -10.63 13.03 -29.96
C ALA A 250 -10.42 12.67 -31.44
N SER A 251 -9.19 12.73 -31.94
CA SER A 251 -8.84 12.33 -33.30
C SER A 251 -9.06 10.83 -33.53
N VAL A 252 -8.75 9.99 -32.53
CA VAL A 252 -9.01 8.55 -32.57
C VAL A 252 -10.52 8.29 -32.56
N TYR A 253 -11.28 8.93 -31.69
CA TYR A 253 -12.75 8.81 -31.67
C TYR A 253 -13.38 9.25 -32.99
N LEU A 254 -12.93 10.35 -33.59
CA LEU A 254 -13.38 10.80 -34.91
C LEU A 254 -13.01 9.80 -36.01
N SER A 255 -11.81 9.21 -35.95
CA SER A 255 -11.39 8.19 -36.93
C SER A 255 -12.23 6.91 -36.80
N VAL A 256 -12.61 6.52 -35.58
CA VAL A 256 -13.49 5.38 -35.31
C VAL A 256 -14.92 5.66 -35.76
N LEU A 257 -15.42 6.88 -35.54
CA LEU A 257 -16.76 7.30 -36.00
C LEU A 257 -16.85 7.33 -37.52
N LYS A 258 -15.85 7.91 -38.20
CA LYS A 258 -15.71 7.85 -39.67
C LYS A 258 -15.61 6.41 -40.17
N GLY A 259 -14.81 5.56 -39.52
CA GLY A 259 -14.69 4.14 -39.84
C GLY A 259 -15.98 3.33 -39.62
N ARG A 260 -16.91 3.84 -38.81
CA ARG A 260 -18.24 3.25 -38.55
C ARG A 260 -19.37 3.92 -39.34
N GLY A 261 -19.06 4.86 -40.24
CA GLY A 261 -20.03 5.50 -41.13
C GLY A 261 -20.90 6.58 -40.47
N PHE A 262 -20.49 7.10 -39.31
CA PHE A 262 -21.10 8.29 -38.72
C PHE A 262 -20.21 9.48 -39.07
N VAL A 263 -20.68 10.28 -40.05
CA VAL A 263 -19.99 11.31 -40.87
C VAL A 263 -19.38 10.77 -42.15
#